data_AF-A0A7S3EG33-F1
#
_entry.id   AF-A0A7S3EG33-F1
#
_cell.length_a   1.000
_cell.length_b   1.000
_cell.length_c   1.000
_cell.angle_alpha   90.00
_cell.angle_beta   90.00
_cell.angle_gamma   90.00
#
_symmetry.space_group_name_H-M   'P 1'
#
loop_
_entity.id
_entity.type
_entity.pdbx_description
1 polymer ?
#
loop_
_entity_poly.entity_id
_entity_poly.type
_entity_poly.pdbx_seq_one_letter_code
_entity_poly.pdbx_strand_id
1 'polypeptide(L)'
;MLWLKETFFWVRVKRNPGHYFGRESDTYFSDSEIEKRLKELCLTALNLLSESGLIAYDEDGVTISSTPAGIIMAKFYIKFSTMLLIKKASGFHCVEDLLKILSEAEEFSEVTLRRSEKRVLNEINKMNVYKLPAKERVRTRGDKVFVLVQAHLCDSDNLPENVSLMLEANRIVSLLLRVCNCAFAYMEESAMDRASFSALSSCFFLRRCLLTRTSLNGENVLKQLKGVGTSMRLQLKEAGIESFPEIRAEHPRRLESILHRNPPFGNELQQQLKSLPLLTVKVEILNENLVVRAQCNIESTTRRFSLLLFLGTSGPQSRTFLKRFVASSSNTWHEERIACRAGEGIFPVTVLFAVEDVFGMDVEKVIERKFDGVLLIRATRKEPLAKDSQSLSSLRRRATTIPEYPVKRLKDNRVYSEHFDITVS
;
A
#
# COMPACT_ATOMS: atom_id res chain seq x y z
N MET A 1 -19.15 21.39 26.02
CA MET A 1 -20.50 21.83 25.60
C MET A 1 -20.50 23.07 24.72
N LEU A 2 -19.56 24.02 24.87
CA LEU A 2 -19.54 25.28 24.11
C LEU A 2 -19.70 25.07 22.59
N TRP A 3 -18.84 24.24 21.97
CA TRP A 3 -18.92 23.88 20.56
C TRP A 3 -20.31 23.37 20.13
N LEU A 4 -20.92 22.48 20.92
CA LEU A 4 -22.22 21.89 20.57
C LEU A 4 -23.32 22.97 20.52
N LYS A 5 -23.29 23.94 21.44
CA LYS A 5 -24.25 25.05 21.51
C LYS A 5 -24.20 25.97 20.28
N GLU A 6 -23.07 25.97 19.56
CA GLU A 6 -22.88 26.74 18.32
C GLU A 6 -23.36 26.00 17.06
N THR A 7 -23.77 24.74 17.18
CA THR A 7 -24.19 23.93 16.03
C THR A 7 -25.66 24.14 15.67
N PHE A 8 -26.00 23.93 14.40
CA PHE A 8 -27.40 23.83 13.97
C PHE A 8 -28.16 22.69 14.67
N PHE A 9 -27.45 21.62 15.03
CA PHE A 9 -28.02 20.49 15.77
C PHE A 9 -28.61 20.93 17.11
N TRP A 10 -27.91 21.76 17.88
CA TRP A 10 -28.40 22.32 19.14
C TRP A 10 -29.72 23.08 18.96
N VAL A 11 -29.79 23.97 17.95
CA VAL A 11 -31.00 24.73 17.62
C VAL A 11 -32.18 23.79 17.31
N ARG A 12 -31.92 22.70 16.60
CA ARG A 12 -32.96 21.74 16.20
C ARG A 12 -33.43 20.84 17.34
N VAL A 13 -32.52 20.37 18.19
CA VAL A 13 -32.85 19.56 19.36
C VAL A 13 -33.73 20.34 20.33
N LYS A 14 -33.43 21.63 20.56
CA LYS A 14 -34.28 22.49 21.40
C LYS A 14 -35.70 22.68 20.85
N ARG A 15 -35.86 22.75 19.52
CA ARG A 15 -37.17 22.96 18.88
C ARG A 15 -38.02 21.69 18.78
N ASN A 16 -37.40 20.52 18.66
CA ASN A 16 -38.11 19.25 18.52
C ASN A 16 -37.34 18.10 19.17
N PRO A 17 -37.23 18.09 20.52
CA PRO A 17 -36.40 17.11 21.23
C PRO A 17 -36.89 15.67 21.04
N GLY A 18 -38.21 15.44 20.96
CA GLY A 18 -38.78 14.11 20.78
C GLY A 18 -38.40 13.42 19.46
N HIS A 19 -38.05 14.18 18.41
CA HIS A 19 -37.52 13.60 17.17
C HIS A 19 -36.12 13.02 17.35
N TYR A 20 -35.29 13.62 18.22
CA TYR A 20 -33.88 13.22 18.40
C TYR A 20 -33.67 12.23 19.54
N PHE A 21 -34.47 12.34 20.61
CA PHE A 21 -34.34 11.50 21.80
C PHE A 21 -35.39 10.39 21.89
N GLY A 22 -36.30 10.31 20.91
CA GLY A 22 -37.46 9.42 20.94
C GLY A 22 -38.62 10.03 21.73
N ARG A 23 -39.84 9.55 21.46
CA ARG A 23 -41.01 9.83 22.28
C ARG A 23 -41.11 8.78 23.37
N GLU A 24 -40.48 9.04 24.51
CA GLU A 24 -40.95 8.43 25.76
C GLU A 24 -42.28 9.11 26.10
N SER A 25 -43.31 8.33 26.43
CA SER A 25 -44.69 8.82 26.61
C SER A 25 -44.76 10.00 27.59
N ASP A 26 -45.40 11.09 27.17
CA ASP A 26 -45.79 12.29 27.94
C ASP A 26 -44.69 13.05 28.72
N THR A 27 -43.41 12.87 28.39
CA THR A 27 -42.33 13.70 28.94
C THR A 27 -42.14 14.99 28.15
N TYR A 28 -42.55 16.12 28.73
CA TYR A 28 -42.04 17.43 28.33
C TYR A 28 -40.54 17.47 28.62
N PHE A 29 -39.72 17.63 27.58
CA PHE A 29 -38.28 17.79 27.75
C PHE A 29 -37.98 19.21 28.24
N SER A 30 -37.55 19.33 29.50
CA SER A 30 -37.01 20.58 30.02
C SER A 30 -35.64 20.90 29.38
N ASP A 31 -35.30 22.19 29.33
CA ASP A 31 -33.98 22.64 28.83
C ASP A 31 -32.81 21.96 29.57
N SER A 32 -32.98 21.67 30.87
CA SER A 32 -31.99 20.97 31.70
C SER A 32 -31.83 19.50 31.29
N GLU A 33 -32.93 18.79 31.01
CA GLU A 33 -32.88 17.39 30.55
C GLU A 33 -32.26 17.27 29.16
N ILE A 34 -32.56 18.21 28.25
CA ILE A 34 -31.92 18.29 26.94
C ILE A 34 -30.41 18.48 27.11
N GLU A 35 -29.98 19.46 27.92
CA GLU A 35 -28.56 19.68 28.19
C GLU A 35 -27.88 18.46 28.81
N LYS A 36 -28.55 17.78 29.74
CA LYS A 36 -28.05 16.55 30.37
C LYS A 36 -27.85 15.43 29.34
N ARG A 37 -28.86 15.11 28.53
CA ARG A 37 -28.77 14.06 27.49
C ARG A 37 -27.69 14.39 26.45
N LEU A 38 -27.58 15.66 26.04
CA LEU A 38 -26.53 16.09 25.12
C LEU A 38 -25.13 15.97 25.74
N LYS A 39 -24.98 16.28 27.04
CA LYS A 39 -23.73 16.08 27.76
C LYS A 39 -23.37 14.59 27.84
N GLU A 40 -24.34 13.72 28.13
CA GLU A 40 -24.15 12.26 28.14
C GLU A 40 -23.71 11.73 26.76
N LEU A 41 -24.31 12.23 25.66
CA LEU A 41 -23.88 11.90 24.30
C LEU A 41 -22.42 12.33 24.03
N CYS A 42 -22.04 13.55 24.43
CA CYS A 42 -20.65 14.01 24.30
C CYS A 42 -19.68 13.14 25.11
N LEU A 43 -20.02 12.81 26.36
CA LEU A 43 -19.19 11.96 27.21
C LEU A 43 -19.05 10.55 26.62
N THR A 44 -20.14 9.97 26.10
CA THR A 44 -20.10 8.67 25.43
C THR A 44 -19.17 8.70 24.21
N ALA A 45 -19.27 9.73 23.37
CA ALA A 45 -18.40 9.89 22.21
C ALA A 45 -16.93 10.07 22.60
N LEU A 46 -16.65 10.88 23.64
CA LEU A 46 -15.30 11.09 24.16
C LEU A 46 -14.71 9.79 24.73
N ASN A 47 -15.49 9.03 25.50
CA ASN A 47 -15.06 7.74 26.02
C ASN A 47 -14.71 6.77 24.90
N LEU A 48 -15.56 6.66 23.87
CA LEU A 48 -15.27 5.83 22.70
C LEU A 48 -13.98 6.24 21.98
N LEU A 49 -13.74 7.55 21.81
CA LEU A 49 -12.51 8.07 21.20
C LEU A 49 -11.28 7.78 22.08
N SER A 50 -11.41 7.89 23.40
CA SER A 50 -10.34 7.66 24.36
C SER A 50 -9.98 6.18 24.47
N GLU A 51 -10.97 5.30 24.65
CA GLU A 51 -10.80 3.83 24.65
C GLU A 51 -10.20 3.33 23.34
N SER A 52 -10.54 3.99 22.24
CA SER A 52 -9.97 3.70 20.92
C SER A 52 -8.60 4.33 20.69
N GLY A 53 -8.03 5.05 21.66
CA GLY A 53 -6.72 5.70 21.58
C GLY A 53 -6.61 6.79 20.51
N LEU A 54 -7.70 7.48 20.19
CA LEU A 54 -7.74 8.60 19.24
C LEU A 54 -7.61 9.97 19.95
N ILE A 55 -7.94 10.02 21.23
CA ILE A 55 -7.69 11.15 22.12
C ILE A 55 -7.05 10.64 23.42
N ALA A 56 -6.37 11.52 24.12
CA ALA A 56 -5.85 11.29 25.46
C ALA A 56 -6.36 12.39 26.40
N TYR A 57 -6.57 12.02 27.66
CA TYR A 57 -6.75 12.99 28.74
C TYR A 57 -5.37 13.35 29.29
N ASP A 58 -5.17 14.63 29.58
CA ASP A 58 -3.96 15.14 30.23
C ASP A 58 -3.92 14.73 31.71
N GLU A 59 -2.83 15.04 32.41
CA GLU A 59 -2.63 14.69 33.83
C GLU A 59 -3.77 15.22 34.73
N ASP A 60 -4.35 16.36 34.39
CA ASP A 60 -5.47 16.98 35.10
C ASP A 60 -6.82 16.26 34.89
N GLY A 61 -6.90 15.28 33.98
CA GLY A 61 -8.11 14.52 33.66
C GLY A 61 -9.22 15.32 32.96
N VAL A 62 -9.03 16.62 32.74
CA VAL A 62 -10.01 17.53 32.13
C VAL A 62 -9.62 17.95 30.72
N THR A 63 -8.33 18.22 30.50
CA THR A 63 -7.82 18.64 29.20
C THR A 63 -7.75 17.45 28.25
N ILE A 64 -8.29 17.62 27.04
CA ILE A 64 -8.31 16.58 26.01
C ILE A 64 -7.32 16.96 24.91
N SER A 65 -6.44 16.04 24.55
CA SER A 65 -5.51 16.17 23.43
C SER A 65 -5.77 15.09 22.37
N SER A 66 -5.52 15.40 21.10
CA SER A 66 -5.62 14.41 20.03
C SER A 66 -4.35 13.56 19.99
N THR A 67 -4.48 12.24 19.89
CA THR A 67 -3.33 11.37 19.63
C THR A 67 -2.91 11.48 18.16
N PRO A 68 -1.70 11.03 17.77
CA PRO A 68 -1.32 10.96 16.36
C PRO A 68 -2.34 10.22 15.50
N ALA A 69 -2.92 9.12 16.01
CA ALA A 69 -3.98 8.37 15.33
C ALA A 69 -5.26 9.21 15.11
N GLY A 70 -5.68 10.00 16.11
CA GLY A 70 -6.80 10.92 15.97
C GLY A 70 -6.54 12.05 14.96
N ILE A 71 -5.34 12.62 14.98
CA ILE A 71 -4.91 13.65 14.02
C ILE A 71 -4.93 13.07 12.59
N ILE A 72 -4.42 11.86 12.39
CA ILE A 72 -4.42 11.17 11.09
C ILE A 72 -5.86 10.93 10.61
N MET A 73 -6.72 10.36 11.46
CA MET A 73 -8.13 10.13 11.12
C MET A 73 -8.83 11.43 10.68
N ALA A 74 -8.64 12.52 11.43
CA ALA A 74 -9.22 13.83 11.12
C ALA A 74 -8.66 14.41 9.81
N LYS A 75 -7.33 14.35 9.61
CA LYS A 75 -6.64 14.85 8.42
C LYS A 75 -7.17 14.23 7.12
N PHE A 76 -7.51 12.94 7.15
CA PHE A 76 -8.03 12.23 5.98
C PHE A 76 -9.55 12.14 5.93
N TYR A 77 -10.27 12.80 6.85
CA TYR A 77 -11.74 12.77 6.92
C TYR A 77 -12.30 11.34 6.94
N ILE A 78 -11.71 10.48 7.77
CA ILE A 78 -12.11 9.08 7.88
C ILE A 78 -13.12 8.93 9.03
N LYS A 79 -14.20 8.17 8.79
CA LYS A 79 -15.18 7.83 9.82
C LYS A 79 -14.56 6.98 10.93
N PHE A 80 -15.10 7.11 12.15
CA PHE A 80 -14.59 6.43 13.35
C PHE A 80 -14.50 4.90 13.19
N SER A 81 -15.58 4.28 12.71
CA SER A 81 -15.65 2.84 12.43
C SER A 81 -14.58 2.37 11.42
N THR A 82 -14.35 3.13 10.35
CA THR A 82 -13.29 2.89 9.37
C THR A 82 -11.92 2.99 10.01
N MET A 83 -11.70 3.96 10.92
CA MET A 83 -10.43 4.07 11.63
C MET A 83 -10.17 2.84 12.51
N LEU A 84 -11.19 2.30 13.19
CA LEU A 84 -11.04 1.03 13.94
C LEU A 84 -10.67 -0.14 13.02
N LEU A 85 -11.25 -0.19 11.82
CA LEU A 85 -10.86 -1.17 10.80
C LEU A 85 -9.40 -0.98 10.36
N ILE A 86 -8.93 0.26 10.15
CA ILE A 86 -7.54 0.57 9.81
C ILE A 86 -6.58 0.12 10.93
N LYS A 87 -6.94 0.36 12.19
CA LYS A 87 -6.15 -0.10 13.34
C LYS A 87 -6.04 -1.62 13.41
N LYS A 88 -7.08 -2.35 12.99
CA LYS A 88 -7.04 -3.81 12.84
C LYS A 88 -6.23 -4.23 11.61
N ALA A 89 -6.31 -3.45 10.54
CA ALA A 89 -5.65 -3.70 9.27
C ALA A 89 -4.12 -3.73 9.38
N SER A 90 -3.54 -3.00 10.34
CA SER A 90 -2.08 -3.01 10.58
C SER A 90 -1.51 -4.36 11.02
N GLY A 91 -2.36 -5.32 11.42
CA GLY A 91 -1.96 -6.70 11.69
C GLY A 91 -1.88 -7.60 10.46
N PHE A 92 -2.30 -7.14 9.27
CA PHE A 92 -2.27 -7.95 8.06
C PHE A 92 -1.04 -7.65 7.22
N HIS A 93 -0.35 -8.71 6.81
CA HIS A 93 0.96 -8.62 6.18
C HIS A 93 0.90 -8.78 4.66
N CYS A 94 -0.26 -9.12 4.09
CA CYS A 94 -0.44 -9.32 2.66
C CYS A 94 -1.46 -8.32 2.07
N VAL A 95 -1.28 -8.01 0.78
CA VAL A 95 -2.12 -7.06 0.04
C VAL A 95 -3.56 -7.53 -0.10
N GLU A 96 -3.77 -8.84 -0.27
CA GLU A 96 -5.11 -9.44 -0.40
C GLU A 96 -5.95 -9.18 0.86
N ASP A 97 -5.43 -9.56 2.04
CA ASP A 97 -6.12 -9.37 3.31
C ASP A 97 -6.36 -7.90 3.60
N LEU A 98 -5.36 -7.04 3.31
CA LEU A 98 -5.47 -5.61 3.48
C LEU A 98 -6.58 -5.02 2.61
N LEU A 99 -6.62 -5.38 1.32
CA LEU A 99 -7.68 -4.94 0.43
C LEU A 99 -9.04 -5.44 0.91
N LYS A 100 -9.13 -6.69 1.38
CA LYS A 100 -10.37 -7.28 1.88
C LYS A 100 -10.90 -6.54 3.11
N ILE A 101 -10.06 -6.26 4.11
CA ILE A 101 -10.50 -5.54 5.31
C ILE A 101 -10.85 -4.08 5.00
N LEU A 102 -10.08 -3.39 4.15
CA LEU A 102 -10.37 -2.00 3.79
C LEU A 102 -11.63 -1.88 2.93
N SER A 103 -12.00 -2.92 2.17
CA SER A 103 -13.25 -2.96 1.40
C SER A 103 -14.52 -2.94 2.27
N GLU A 104 -14.40 -3.26 3.56
CA GLU A 104 -15.50 -3.20 4.54
C GLU A 104 -15.68 -1.81 5.18
N ALA A 105 -14.86 -0.82 4.80
CA ALA A 105 -14.92 0.53 5.35
C ALA A 105 -16.31 1.18 5.26
N GLU A 106 -16.67 1.97 6.26
CA GLU A 106 -17.96 2.67 6.31
C GLU A 106 -18.05 3.83 5.29
N GLU A 107 -16.91 4.20 4.69
CA GLU A 107 -16.84 5.09 3.53
C GLU A 107 -17.63 4.54 2.34
N PHE A 108 -17.77 3.22 2.25
CA PHE A 108 -18.56 2.57 1.21
C PHE A 108 -20.01 2.35 1.60
N SER A 109 -20.50 2.93 2.69
CA SER A 109 -21.87 2.70 3.20
C SER A 109 -22.99 2.88 2.16
N GLU A 110 -22.82 3.80 1.22
CA GLU A 110 -23.76 4.08 0.12
C GLU A 110 -23.66 3.10 -1.06
N VAL A 111 -22.60 2.27 -1.14
CA VAL A 111 -22.45 1.27 -2.20
C VAL A 111 -23.51 0.19 -1.99
N THR A 112 -24.32 -0.05 -3.03
CA THR A 112 -25.39 -1.04 -2.97
C THR A 112 -25.09 -2.20 -3.93
N LEU A 113 -25.24 -3.43 -3.45
CA LEU A 113 -25.11 -4.63 -4.29
C LEU A 113 -26.48 -4.97 -4.90
N ARG A 114 -26.67 -4.69 -6.19
CA ARG A 114 -27.94 -5.00 -6.87
C ARG A 114 -27.95 -6.45 -7.36
N ARG A 115 -29.14 -7.06 -7.41
CA ARG A 115 -29.30 -8.44 -7.90
C ARG A 115 -28.85 -8.61 -9.36
N SER A 116 -29.12 -7.62 -10.20
CA SER A 116 -28.76 -7.59 -11.63
C SER A 116 -27.26 -7.61 -11.88
N GLU A 117 -26.46 -7.05 -10.96
CA GLU A 117 -25.01 -6.91 -11.11
C GLU A 117 -24.25 -8.18 -10.68
N LYS A 118 -24.88 -9.05 -9.87
CA LYS A 118 -24.21 -10.23 -9.28
C LYS A 118 -23.59 -11.15 -10.33
N ARG A 119 -24.26 -11.40 -11.46
CA ARG A 119 -23.72 -12.29 -12.50
C ARG A 119 -22.40 -11.73 -13.05
N VAL A 120 -22.42 -10.47 -13.47
CA VAL A 120 -21.25 -9.75 -13.98
C VAL A 120 -20.12 -9.72 -12.96
N LEU A 121 -20.41 -9.33 -11.71
CA LEU A 121 -19.42 -9.25 -10.65
C LEU A 121 -18.75 -10.60 -10.36
N ASN A 122 -19.49 -11.72 -10.45
CA ASN A 122 -18.91 -13.05 -10.29
C ASN A 122 -18.02 -13.46 -11.48
N GLU A 123 -18.30 -13.00 -12.70
CA GLU A 123 -17.39 -13.23 -13.84
C GLU A 123 -16.10 -12.41 -13.69
N ILE A 124 -16.21 -11.14 -13.29
CA ILE A 124 -15.05 -10.28 -13.00
C ILE A 124 -14.17 -10.92 -11.90
N ASN A 125 -14.78 -11.41 -10.81
CA ASN A 125 -14.06 -12.07 -9.72
C ASN A 125 -13.23 -13.30 -10.17
N LYS A 126 -13.60 -13.99 -11.26
CA LYS A 126 -12.81 -15.12 -11.78
C LYS A 126 -11.51 -14.67 -12.42
N MET A 127 -11.49 -13.46 -12.99
CA MET A 127 -10.35 -12.87 -13.70
C MET A 127 -9.46 -12.03 -12.77
N ASN A 128 -9.97 -11.60 -11.62
CA ASN A 128 -9.21 -10.86 -10.63
C ASN A 128 -7.99 -11.64 -10.11
N VAL A 129 -6.96 -10.88 -9.72
CA VAL A 129 -5.71 -11.41 -9.14
C VAL A 129 -6.02 -12.15 -7.84
N TYR A 130 -6.76 -11.51 -6.93
CA TYR A 130 -7.24 -12.10 -5.69
C TYR A 130 -8.71 -12.42 -5.80
N LYS A 131 -9.06 -13.67 -5.47
CA LYS A 131 -10.41 -14.19 -5.62
C LYS A 131 -11.06 -14.28 -4.26
N LEU A 132 -12.35 -13.95 -4.21
CA LEU A 132 -13.17 -14.41 -3.09
C LEU A 132 -13.01 -15.94 -2.95
N PRO A 133 -13.02 -16.49 -1.72
CA PRO A 133 -12.85 -17.92 -1.48
C PRO A 133 -13.69 -18.75 -2.45
N ALA A 134 -13.16 -19.86 -2.99
CA ALA A 134 -13.67 -20.59 -4.17
C ALA A 134 -15.13 -21.11 -4.12
N LYS A 135 -15.86 -20.86 -3.02
CA LYS A 135 -17.28 -21.17 -2.83
C LYS A 135 -18.17 -19.93 -2.63
N GLU A 136 -17.58 -18.74 -2.55
CA GLU A 136 -18.25 -17.49 -2.26
C GLU A 136 -18.53 -16.74 -3.57
N ARG A 137 -19.82 -16.61 -3.86
CA ARG A 137 -20.31 -15.62 -4.83
C ARG A 137 -20.29 -14.26 -4.15
N VAL A 138 -20.23 -13.19 -4.93
CA VAL A 138 -20.40 -11.81 -4.45
C VAL A 138 -21.74 -11.69 -3.72
N ARG A 139 -21.69 -11.44 -2.40
CA ARG A 139 -22.86 -11.46 -1.49
C ARG A 139 -22.98 -10.18 -0.69
N THR A 140 -21.86 -9.59 -0.29
CA THR A 140 -21.83 -8.39 0.53
C THR A 140 -21.44 -7.17 -0.28
N ARG A 141 -21.60 -6.00 0.34
CA ARG A 141 -21.08 -4.74 -0.19
C ARG A 141 -19.56 -4.74 -0.25
N GLY A 142 -18.89 -5.25 0.78
CA GLY A 142 -17.44 -5.40 0.79
C GLY A 142 -16.93 -6.29 -0.32
N ASP A 143 -17.62 -7.40 -0.63
CA ASP A 143 -17.30 -8.25 -1.78
C ASP A 143 -17.35 -7.46 -3.10
N LYS A 144 -18.38 -6.64 -3.28
CA LYS A 144 -18.53 -5.79 -4.49
C LYS A 144 -17.38 -4.79 -4.59
N VAL A 145 -17.03 -4.11 -3.49
CA VAL A 145 -15.91 -3.17 -3.44
C VAL A 145 -14.60 -3.89 -3.77
N PHE A 146 -14.33 -5.01 -3.11
CA PHE A 146 -13.14 -5.84 -3.32
C PHE A 146 -12.97 -6.28 -4.78
N VAL A 147 -14.07 -6.69 -5.42
CA VAL A 147 -14.06 -7.14 -6.82
C VAL A 147 -13.87 -5.97 -7.79
N LEU A 148 -14.60 -4.86 -7.59
CA LEU A 148 -14.57 -3.71 -8.50
C LEU A 148 -13.25 -2.94 -8.45
N VAL A 149 -12.62 -2.84 -7.28
CA VAL A 149 -11.29 -2.21 -7.15
C VAL A 149 -10.27 -2.94 -8.00
N GLN A 150 -10.21 -4.27 -7.87
CA GLN A 150 -9.28 -5.08 -8.66
C GLN A 150 -9.55 -4.98 -10.16
N ALA A 151 -10.83 -5.03 -10.56
CA ALA A 151 -11.22 -4.86 -11.96
C ALA A 151 -10.76 -3.52 -12.53
N HIS A 152 -10.95 -2.44 -11.76
CA HIS A 152 -10.52 -1.10 -12.14
C HIS A 152 -9.00 -0.96 -12.28
N LEU A 153 -8.23 -1.72 -11.49
CA LEU A 153 -6.77 -1.73 -11.57
C LEU A 153 -6.22 -2.61 -12.70
N CYS A 154 -6.90 -3.70 -13.05
CA CYS A 154 -6.42 -4.66 -14.05
C CYS A 154 -6.69 -4.25 -15.51
N ASP A 155 -7.79 -3.54 -15.77
CA ASP A 155 -8.04 -2.71 -16.96
C ASP A 155 -9.53 -2.39 -17.05
N SER A 156 -9.87 -1.18 -17.53
CA SER A 156 -11.27 -0.80 -17.81
C SER A 156 -11.94 -1.70 -18.84
N ASP A 157 -11.15 -2.33 -19.71
CA ASP A 157 -11.64 -3.20 -20.79
C ASP A 157 -12.27 -4.50 -20.26
N ASN A 158 -11.93 -4.90 -19.03
CA ASN A 158 -12.53 -6.06 -18.35
C ASN A 158 -13.80 -5.71 -17.56
N LEU A 159 -14.09 -4.42 -17.36
CA LEU A 159 -15.42 -4.03 -16.91
C LEU A 159 -16.33 -4.15 -18.14
N PRO A 160 -17.38 -4.98 -18.09
CA PRO A 160 -18.33 -5.06 -19.20
C PRO A 160 -18.94 -3.68 -19.45
N GLU A 161 -19.55 -3.50 -20.63
CA GLU A 161 -20.18 -2.28 -21.17
C GLU A 161 -21.18 -1.55 -20.24
N ASN A 162 -21.37 -2.03 -19.00
CA ASN A 162 -22.11 -1.39 -17.95
C ASN A 162 -21.37 -0.14 -17.41
N VAL A 163 -21.60 0.98 -18.08
CA VAL A 163 -21.15 2.34 -17.69
C VAL A 163 -21.42 2.64 -16.21
N SER A 164 -22.54 2.15 -15.64
CA SER A 164 -22.86 2.37 -14.22
C SER A 164 -21.83 1.72 -13.29
N LEU A 165 -21.38 0.50 -13.58
CA LEU A 165 -20.38 -0.17 -12.75
C LEU A 165 -19.00 0.49 -12.88
N MET A 166 -18.66 1.00 -14.06
CA MET A 166 -17.42 1.76 -14.25
C MET A 166 -17.42 3.07 -13.45
N LEU A 167 -18.51 3.85 -13.49
CA LEU A 167 -18.63 5.09 -12.71
C LEU A 167 -18.56 4.82 -11.20
N GLU A 168 -19.24 3.76 -10.75
CA GLU A 168 -19.19 3.35 -9.35
C GLU A 168 -17.79 2.88 -8.94
N ALA A 169 -17.10 2.09 -9.78
CA ALA A 169 -15.73 1.65 -9.53
C ALA A 169 -14.75 2.83 -9.43
N ASN A 170 -14.87 3.85 -10.30
CA ASN A 170 -14.08 5.08 -10.20
C ASN A 170 -14.27 5.77 -8.83
N ARG A 171 -15.54 5.94 -8.40
CA ARG A 171 -15.85 6.55 -7.09
C ARG A 171 -15.29 5.71 -5.94
N ILE A 172 -15.46 4.38 -6.01
CA ILE A 172 -14.94 3.45 -5.01
C ILE A 172 -13.41 3.57 -4.90
N VAL A 173 -12.69 3.61 -6.02
CA VAL A 173 -11.22 3.70 -6.03
C VAL A 173 -10.74 5.03 -5.47
N SER A 174 -11.40 6.16 -5.79
CA SER A 174 -11.07 7.45 -5.18
C SER A 174 -11.28 7.46 -3.65
N LEU A 175 -12.37 6.86 -3.16
CA LEU A 175 -12.62 6.72 -1.73
C LEU A 175 -11.61 5.77 -1.07
N LEU A 176 -11.32 4.63 -1.70
CA LEU A 176 -10.36 3.65 -1.20
C LEU A 176 -8.95 4.24 -1.13
N LEU A 177 -8.55 5.07 -2.09
CA LEU A 177 -7.27 5.76 -2.05
C LEU A 177 -7.15 6.64 -0.80
N ARG A 178 -8.22 7.37 -0.43
CA ARG A 178 -8.26 8.16 0.81
C ARG A 178 -8.12 7.28 2.05
N VAL A 179 -8.85 6.16 2.10
CA VAL A 179 -8.75 5.17 3.18
C VAL A 179 -7.34 4.59 3.27
N CYS A 180 -6.74 4.21 2.14
CA CYS A 180 -5.38 3.67 2.08
C CYS A 180 -4.32 4.70 2.47
N ASN A 181 -4.49 5.98 2.11
CA ASN A 181 -3.59 7.05 2.56
C ASN A 181 -3.64 7.22 4.09
N CYS A 182 -4.84 7.15 4.69
CA CYS A 182 -4.98 7.16 6.15
C CYS A 182 -4.35 5.92 6.79
N ALA A 183 -4.57 4.74 6.21
CA ALA A 183 -3.99 3.49 6.69
C ALA A 183 -2.45 3.52 6.63
N PHE A 184 -1.89 4.00 5.52
CA PHE A 184 -0.46 4.16 5.36
C PHE A 184 0.13 5.13 6.39
N ALA A 185 -0.49 6.31 6.57
CA ALA A 185 -0.04 7.29 7.56
C ALA A 185 -0.12 6.74 8.99
N TYR A 186 -1.18 6.00 9.33
CA TYR A 186 -1.30 5.36 10.65
C TYR A 186 -0.23 4.28 10.88
N MET A 187 0.06 3.46 9.87
CA MET A 187 1.10 2.43 9.95
C MET A 187 2.50 3.04 9.98
N GLU A 188 2.74 4.14 9.26
CA GLU A 188 3.99 4.93 9.30
C GLU A 188 4.23 5.49 10.70
N GLU A 189 3.23 6.11 11.31
CA GLU A 189 3.30 6.61 12.69
C GLU A 189 3.51 5.48 13.71
N SER A 190 2.89 4.32 13.46
CA SER A 190 2.98 3.15 14.34
C SER A 190 4.19 2.25 14.05
N ALA A 191 5.04 2.58 13.06
CA ALA A 191 6.12 1.73 12.57
C ALA A 191 7.24 1.51 13.60
N MET A 192 7.36 2.42 14.58
CA MET A 192 8.33 2.30 15.66
C MET A 192 7.91 1.30 16.76
N ASP A 193 6.59 1.07 16.93
CA ASP A 193 6.06 0.32 18.09
C ASP A 193 5.26 -0.93 17.74
N ARG A 194 4.54 -0.98 16.60
CA ARG A 194 3.51 -2.01 16.35
C ARG A 194 3.38 -2.49 14.90
N ALA A 195 3.67 -1.65 13.91
CA ALA A 195 3.46 -2.01 12.52
C ALA A 195 4.66 -2.78 11.95
N SER A 196 4.43 -4.04 11.56
CA SER A 196 5.43 -4.83 10.84
C SER A 196 5.81 -4.20 9.50
N PHE A 197 7.06 -4.37 9.08
CA PHE A 197 7.53 -3.96 7.76
C PHE A 197 6.63 -4.47 6.63
N SER A 198 6.13 -5.70 6.76
CA SER A 198 5.27 -6.35 5.76
C SER A 198 3.89 -5.68 5.63
N ALA A 199 3.29 -5.25 6.74
CA ALA A 199 2.01 -4.54 6.73
C ALA A 199 2.15 -3.17 6.06
N LEU A 200 3.17 -2.41 6.46
CA LEU A 200 3.46 -1.11 5.88
C LEU A 200 3.80 -1.23 4.37
N SER A 201 4.60 -2.22 3.99
CA SER A 201 4.97 -2.51 2.59
C SER A 201 3.76 -2.91 1.75
N SER A 202 2.87 -3.75 2.28
CA SER A 202 1.62 -4.12 1.60
C SER A 202 0.68 -2.93 1.43
N CYS A 203 0.57 -2.08 2.45
CA CYS A 203 -0.23 -0.86 2.37
C CYS A 203 0.35 0.16 1.38
N PHE A 204 1.68 0.29 1.36
CA PHE A 204 2.39 1.12 0.39
C PHE A 204 2.15 0.62 -1.05
N PHE A 205 2.29 -0.68 -1.28
CA PHE A 205 2.04 -1.31 -2.57
C PHE A 205 0.60 -1.07 -3.04
N LEU A 206 -0.39 -1.35 -2.18
CA LEU A 206 -1.81 -1.14 -2.52
C LEU A 206 -2.10 0.33 -2.86
N ARG A 207 -1.61 1.26 -2.04
CA ARG A 207 -1.74 2.70 -2.27
C ARG A 207 -1.17 3.09 -3.65
N ARG A 208 -0.01 2.54 -4.02
CA ARG A 208 0.62 2.82 -5.33
C ARG A 208 -0.16 2.26 -6.49
N CYS A 209 -0.68 1.04 -6.38
CA CYS A 209 -1.57 0.48 -7.40
C CYS A 209 -2.78 1.40 -7.62
N LEU A 210 -3.41 1.90 -6.54
CA LEU A 210 -4.53 2.83 -6.63
C LEU A 210 -4.18 4.18 -7.27
N LEU A 211 -3.00 4.74 -6.96
CA LEU A 211 -2.52 6.00 -7.54
C LEU A 211 -2.20 5.88 -9.04
N THR A 212 -1.52 4.80 -9.41
CA THR A 212 -0.97 4.60 -10.76
C THR A 212 -1.90 3.82 -11.67
N ARG A 213 -3.00 3.27 -11.14
CA ARG A 213 -3.90 2.33 -11.83
C ARG A 213 -3.15 1.11 -12.39
N THR A 214 -2.19 0.62 -11.61
CA THR A 214 -1.42 -0.59 -11.92
C THR A 214 -2.09 -1.79 -11.25
N SER A 215 -2.05 -2.95 -11.90
CA SER A 215 -2.63 -4.19 -11.38
C SER A 215 -1.92 -4.64 -10.09
N LEU A 216 -2.62 -5.42 -9.25
CA LEU A 216 -2.07 -5.92 -7.98
C LEU A 216 -1.02 -7.04 -8.13
N ASN A 217 -0.91 -7.64 -9.31
CA ASN A 217 0.23 -8.49 -9.66
C ASN A 217 1.41 -7.67 -10.24
N GLY A 218 1.31 -6.35 -10.22
CA GLY A 218 2.27 -5.44 -10.84
C GLY A 218 2.19 -5.36 -12.36
N GLU A 219 1.35 -6.16 -13.03
CA GLU A 219 1.19 -6.02 -14.48
C GLU A 219 0.67 -4.61 -14.83
N ASN A 220 0.85 -4.21 -16.09
CA ASN A 220 0.46 -2.89 -16.61
C ASN A 220 1.36 -1.72 -16.19
N VAL A 221 2.57 -1.96 -15.67
CA VAL A 221 3.58 -0.91 -15.42
C VAL A 221 3.75 0.00 -16.63
N LEU A 222 3.84 -0.60 -17.82
CA LEU A 222 4.07 0.12 -19.07
C LEU A 222 2.92 1.07 -19.45
N LYS A 223 1.70 0.81 -18.97
CA LYS A 223 0.51 1.65 -19.25
C LYS A 223 0.53 2.99 -18.51
N GLN A 224 1.47 3.18 -17.59
CA GLN A 224 1.74 4.50 -17.01
C GLN A 224 2.39 5.46 -18.03
N LEU A 225 2.96 4.95 -19.13
CA LEU A 225 3.46 5.79 -20.23
C LEU A 225 2.28 6.30 -21.07
N LYS A 226 2.25 7.61 -21.30
CA LYS A 226 1.23 8.25 -22.12
C LYS A 226 1.29 7.67 -23.54
N GLY A 227 0.15 7.21 -24.03
CA GLY A 227 0.01 6.60 -25.35
C GLY A 227 0.11 5.07 -25.36
N VAL A 228 0.54 4.44 -24.25
CA VAL A 228 0.60 2.97 -24.15
C VAL A 228 -0.71 2.42 -23.59
N GLY A 229 -1.56 1.87 -24.47
CA GLY A 229 -2.78 1.16 -24.09
C GLY A 229 -2.57 -0.36 -23.92
N THR A 230 -3.66 -1.08 -23.62
CA THR A 230 -3.68 -2.55 -23.41
C THR A 230 -3.07 -3.31 -24.59
N SER A 231 -3.47 -2.98 -25.82
CA SER A 231 -2.95 -3.61 -27.04
C SER A 231 -1.43 -3.46 -27.19
N MET A 232 -0.91 -2.25 -26.97
CA MET A 232 0.53 -1.99 -27.08
C MET A 232 1.31 -2.73 -25.99
N ARG A 233 0.77 -2.77 -24.77
CA ARG A 233 1.38 -3.51 -23.66
C ARG A 233 1.44 -5.01 -23.94
N LEU A 234 0.46 -5.57 -24.65
CA LEU A 234 0.49 -6.97 -25.07
C LEU A 234 1.57 -7.21 -26.13
N GLN A 235 1.66 -6.35 -27.16
CA GLN A 235 2.70 -6.43 -28.19
C GLN A 235 4.12 -6.30 -27.63
N LEU A 236 4.34 -5.39 -26.68
CA LEU A 236 5.62 -5.24 -25.98
C LEU A 236 5.97 -6.52 -25.19
N LYS A 237 4.99 -7.09 -24.48
CA LYS A 237 5.19 -8.35 -23.75
C LYS A 237 5.56 -9.50 -24.69
N GLU A 238 4.90 -9.62 -25.84
CA GLU A 238 5.25 -10.63 -26.86
C GLU A 238 6.67 -10.45 -27.41
N ALA A 239 7.15 -9.21 -27.46
CA ALA A 239 8.53 -8.88 -27.82
C ALA A 239 9.54 -9.01 -26.66
N GLY A 240 9.11 -9.47 -25.47
CA GLY A 240 9.95 -9.62 -24.29
C GLY A 240 10.25 -8.30 -23.55
N ILE A 241 9.41 -7.27 -23.74
CA ILE A 241 9.54 -5.96 -23.09
C ILE A 241 8.36 -5.79 -22.11
N GLU A 242 8.62 -5.93 -20.82
CA GLU A 242 7.62 -5.85 -19.75
C GLU A 242 7.89 -4.69 -18.76
N SER A 243 9.05 -4.04 -18.85
CA SER A 243 9.53 -3.06 -17.87
C SER A 243 10.08 -1.76 -18.48
N PHE A 244 10.10 -0.68 -17.69
CA PHE A 244 10.70 0.59 -18.11
C PHE A 244 12.19 0.51 -18.46
N PRO A 245 13.03 -0.26 -17.73
CA PRO A 245 14.44 -0.43 -18.11
C PRO A 245 14.63 -1.06 -19.49
N GLU A 246 13.80 -2.03 -19.85
CA GLU A 246 13.86 -2.68 -21.17
C GLU A 246 13.50 -1.69 -22.28
N ILE A 247 12.44 -0.90 -22.12
CA ILE A 247 12.11 0.17 -23.10
C ILE A 247 13.27 1.18 -23.22
N ARG A 248 13.96 1.49 -22.11
CA ARG A 248 15.09 2.42 -22.10
C ARG A 248 16.31 1.87 -22.85
N ALA A 249 16.53 0.56 -22.80
CA ALA A 249 17.62 -0.12 -23.47
C ALA A 249 17.33 -0.36 -24.97
N GLU A 250 16.06 -0.38 -25.35
CA GLU A 250 15.64 -0.63 -26.73
C GLU A 250 15.76 0.59 -27.65
N HIS A 251 16.02 0.34 -28.94
CA HIS A 251 16.16 1.40 -29.94
C HIS A 251 14.79 1.99 -30.34
N PRO A 252 14.62 3.33 -30.47
CA PRO A 252 13.32 3.95 -30.79
C PRO A 252 12.62 3.36 -32.01
N ARG A 253 13.39 3.07 -33.07
CA ARG A 253 12.84 2.53 -34.32
C ARG A 253 12.37 1.08 -34.17
N ARG A 254 12.96 0.31 -33.25
CA ARG A 254 12.53 -1.05 -32.94
C ARG A 254 11.21 -1.02 -32.17
N LEU A 255 11.07 -0.10 -31.20
CA LEU A 255 9.81 0.12 -30.49
C LEU A 255 8.68 0.52 -31.45
N GLU A 256 8.94 1.44 -32.38
CA GLU A 256 8.00 1.84 -33.43
C GLU A 256 7.56 0.67 -34.32
N SER A 257 8.52 -0.18 -34.71
CA SER A 257 8.26 -1.40 -35.49
C SER A 257 7.37 -2.39 -34.74
N ILE A 258 7.71 -2.71 -33.48
CA ILE A 258 6.94 -3.63 -32.62
C ILE A 258 5.51 -3.12 -32.41
N LEU A 259 5.34 -1.82 -32.19
CA LEU A 259 4.06 -1.21 -31.85
C LEU A 259 3.25 -0.77 -33.07
N HIS A 260 3.77 -0.99 -34.29
CA HIS A 260 3.18 -0.51 -35.54
C HIS A 260 2.84 1.00 -35.49
N ARG A 261 3.77 1.80 -34.99
CA ARG A 261 3.63 3.26 -34.89
C ARG A 261 4.65 3.96 -35.76
N ASN A 262 4.26 5.12 -36.28
CA ASN A 262 5.16 5.96 -37.04
C ASN A 262 6.12 6.71 -36.10
N PRO A 263 7.32 7.04 -36.57
CA PRO A 263 8.17 8.02 -35.91
C PRO A 263 7.42 9.34 -35.70
N PRO A 264 7.62 10.04 -34.56
CA PRO A 264 8.68 9.83 -33.56
C PRO A 264 8.24 9.07 -32.29
N PHE A 265 7.21 8.22 -32.36
CA PHE A 265 6.60 7.60 -31.17
C PHE A 265 7.60 6.90 -30.23
N GLY A 266 8.60 6.18 -30.76
CA GLY A 266 9.62 5.52 -29.93
C GLY A 266 10.51 6.52 -29.19
N ASN A 267 10.81 7.66 -29.82
CA ASN A 267 11.56 8.75 -29.19
C ASN A 267 10.73 9.43 -28.10
N GLU A 268 9.42 9.59 -28.32
CA GLU A 268 8.50 10.12 -27.31
C GLU A 268 8.44 9.22 -26.07
N LEU A 269 8.38 7.89 -26.24
CA LEU A 269 8.43 6.95 -25.12
C LEU A 269 9.74 7.07 -24.33
N GLN A 270 10.88 7.12 -25.02
CA GLN A 270 12.16 7.31 -24.35
C GLN A 270 12.24 8.67 -23.63
N GLN A 271 11.72 9.73 -24.23
CA GLN A 271 11.70 11.06 -23.62
C GLN A 271 10.83 11.08 -22.35
N GLN A 272 9.68 10.39 -22.35
CA GLN A 272 8.88 10.21 -21.15
C GLN A 272 9.68 9.49 -20.05
N LEU A 273 10.41 8.43 -20.39
CA LEU A 273 11.26 7.70 -19.45
C LEU A 273 12.42 8.52 -18.88
N LYS A 274 12.98 9.48 -19.65
CA LYS A 274 13.99 10.45 -19.15
C LYS A 274 13.43 11.43 -18.12
N SER A 275 12.12 11.67 -18.15
CA SER A 275 11.44 12.51 -17.17
C SER A 275 11.10 11.78 -15.86
N LEU A 276 11.26 10.45 -15.81
CA LEU A 276 10.99 9.64 -14.62
C LEU A 276 12.25 9.41 -13.76
N PRO A 277 12.11 9.26 -12.43
CA PRO A 277 13.24 9.02 -11.53
C PRO A 277 13.89 7.65 -11.72
N LEU A 278 15.21 7.63 -11.87
CA LEU A 278 16.04 6.43 -11.86
C LEU A 278 16.66 6.23 -10.48
N LEU A 279 16.21 5.19 -9.79
CA LEU A 279 16.64 4.89 -8.42
C LEU A 279 17.84 3.93 -8.42
N THR A 280 18.79 4.17 -7.52
CA THR A 280 19.95 3.31 -7.24
C THR A 280 20.11 3.17 -5.73
N VAL A 281 20.36 1.95 -5.25
CA VAL A 281 20.67 1.71 -3.83
C VAL A 281 22.00 1.00 -3.72
N LYS A 282 22.93 1.54 -2.93
CA LYS A 282 24.17 0.90 -2.51
C LYS A 282 24.06 0.55 -1.04
N VAL A 283 24.55 -0.62 -0.68
CA VAL A 283 24.51 -1.12 0.70
C VAL A 283 25.90 -1.60 1.04
N GLU A 284 26.43 -1.10 2.14
CA GLU A 284 27.77 -1.42 2.65
C GLU A 284 27.67 -1.72 4.14
N ILE A 285 28.62 -2.46 4.70
CA ILE A 285 28.75 -2.61 6.16
C ILE A 285 30.03 -1.90 6.58
N LEU A 286 29.90 -0.95 7.50
CA LEU A 286 31.01 -0.18 8.06
C LEU A 286 30.92 -0.27 9.59
N ASN A 287 31.97 -0.79 10.22
CA ASN A 287 32.06 -0.94 11.68
C ASN A 287 30.81 -1.60 12.30
N GLU A 288 30.41 -2.77 11.78
CA GLU A 288 29.20 -3.50 12.22
C GLU A 288 27.87 -2.74 12.04
N ASN A 289 27.87 -1.63 11.30
CA ASN A 289 26.65 -0.94 10.91
C ASN A 289 26.38 -1.18 9.44
N LEU A 290 25.15 -1.58 9.12
CA LEU A 290 24.64 -1.57 7.77
C LEU A 290 24.40 -0.11 7.37
N VAL A 291 25.10 0.34 6.34
CA VAL A 291 25.01 1.67 5.75
C VAL A 291 24.33 1.55 4.38
N VAL A 292 23.15 2.15 4.27
CA VAL A 292 22.37 2.17 3.03
C VAL A 292 22.48 3.56 2.41
N ARG A 293 23.06 3.65 1.21
CA ARG A 293 23.09 4.87 0.39
C ARG A 293 22.07 4.74 -0.75
N ALA A 294 21.03 5.56 -0.75
CA ALA A 294 19.98 5.55 -1.76
C ALA A 294 20.05 6.81 -2.62
N GLN A 295 20.32 6.66 -3.91
CA GLN A 295 20.46 7.75 -4.87
C GLN A 295 19.30 7.77 -5.87
N CYS A 296 18.80 8.96 -6.18
CA CYS A 296 17.81 9.19 -7.23
C CYS A 296 18.43 10.09 -8.31
N ASN A 297 18.38 9.66 -9.58
CA ASN A 297 18.80 10.46 -10.72
C ASN A 297 17.58 10.79 -11.60
N ILE A 298 17.48 12.03 -12.06
CA ILE A 298 16.40 12.52 -12.91
C ILE A 298 17.04 13.28 -14.06
N GLU A 299 16.80 12.87 -15.31
CA GLU A 299 17.49 13.47 -16.46
C GLU A 299 16.80 14.74 -16.97
N SER A 300 15.47 14.75 -17.07
CA SER A 300 14.76 15.83 -17.75
C SER A 300 13.33 16.04 -17.24
N THR A 301 13.18 16.76 -16.12
CA THR A 301 11.85 17.19 -15.62
C THR A 301 11.95 18.33 -14.60
N THR A 302 10.88 19.10 -14.46
CA THR A 302 10.65 20.07 -13.37
C THR A 302 9.69 19.53 -12.31
N ARG A 303 9.15 18.32 -12.51
CA ARG A 303 8.23 17.66 -11.58
C ARG A 303 8.96 17.24 -10.31
N ARG A 304 8.33 17.49 -9.16
CA ARG A 304 8.76 16.95 -7.87
C ARG A 304 8.23 15.51 -7.70
N PHE A 305 9.09 14.62 -7.24
CA PHE A 305 8.72 13.24 -6.91
C PHE A 305 8.91 12.98 -5.42
N SER A 306 7.89 12.38 -4.80
CA SER A 306 7.99 11.87 -3.43
C SER A 306 8.55 10.45 -3.48
N LEU A 307 9.61 10.23 -2.72
CA LEU A 307 10.33 8.96 -2.64
C LEU A 307 10.26 8.44 -1.21
N LEU A 308 10.24 7.11 -1.07
CA LEU A 308 10.30 6.44 0.21
C LEU A 308 11.40 5.38 0.22
N LEU A 309 12.19 5.39 1.29
CA LEU A 309 13.17 4.37 1.62
C LEU A 309 12.67 3.60 2.84
N PHE A 310 12.30 2.35 2.63
CA PHE A 310 11.92 1.40 3.66
C PHE A 310 13.11 0.51 3.97
N LEU A 311 13.39 0.31 5.25
CA LEU A 311 14.22 -0.79 5.71
C LEU A 311 13.40 -1.59 6.69
N GLY A 312 13.43 -2.91 6.60
CA GLY A 312 12.87 -3.70 7.67
C GLY A 312 13.37 -5.11 7.73
N THR A 313 13.21 -5.68 8.92
CA THR A 313 13.67 -7.03 9.21
C THR A 313 12.51 -8.00 9.24
N SER A 314 12.77 -9.26 8.89
CA SER A 314 11.76 -10.33 9.01
C SER A 314 11.83 -10.97 10.39
N GLY A 315 10.68 -11.21 11.03
CA GLY A 315 10.58 -11.95 12.29
C GLY A 315 9.75 -11.27 13.39
N PRO A 316 9.60 -11.92 14.56
CA PRO A 316 8.76 -11.42 15.66
C PRO A 316 9.27 -10.13 16.33
N GLN A 317 10.54 -9.76 16.11
CA GLN A 317 11.13 -8.48 16.49
C GLN A 317 11.43 -7.60 15.25
N SER A 318 10.55 -7.66 14.24
CA SER A 318 10.66 -6.87 13.02
C SER A 318 10.77 -5.39 13.38
N ARG A 319 11.89 -4.78 12.99
CA ARG A 319 12.05 -3.32 13.06
C ARG A 319 11.80 -2.75 11.68
N THR A 320 11.07 -1.65 11.63
CA THR A 320 10.78 -0.91 10.40
C THR A 320 11.38 0.47 10.52
N PHE A 321 12.14 0.88 9.51
CA PHE A 321 12.60 2.24 9.34
C PHE A 321 12.02 2.78 8.03
N LEU A 322 11.55 4.03 8.07
CA LEU A 322 11.00 4.72 6.93
C LEU A 322 11.60 6.12 6.85
N LYS A 323 12.04 6.52 5.66
CA LYS A 323 12.47 7.90 5.37
C LYS A 323 11.83 8.39 4.07
N ARG A 324 11.32 9.62 4.10
CA ARG A 324 10.72 10.30 2.96
C ARG A 324 11.66 11.34 2.37
N PHE A 325 11.70 11.40 1.05
CA PHE A 325 12.50 12.36 0.29
C PHE A 325 11.64 13.03 -0.79
N VAL A 326 12.09 14.20 -1.25
CA VAL A 326 11.49 14.91 -2.38
C VAL A 326 12.60 15.22 -3.38
N ALA A 327 12.55 14.60 -4.56
CA ALA A 327 13.48 14.90 -5.66
C ALA A 327 12.83 15.92 -6.61
N SER A 328 13.57 16.94 -7.06
CA SER A 328 12.99 18.08 -7.81
C SER A 328 13.79 18.61 -9.00
N SER A 329 15.03 18.18 -9.20
CA SER A 329 15.85 18.58 -10.36
C SER A 329 16.87 17.51 -10.73
N SER A 330 17.43 17.62 -11.94
CA SER A 330 18.58 16.82 -12.36
C SER A 330 19.76 17.05 -11.41
N ASN A 331 20.39 15.96 -10.95
CA ASN A 331 21.50 15.94 -9.97
C ASN A 331 21.16 16.30 -8.50
N THR A 332 19.95 16.03 -8.00
CA THR A 332 19.76 15.96 -6.53
C THR A 332 20.35 14.66 -5.97
N TRP A 333 21.60 14.71 -5.52
CA TRP A 333 22.18 13.67 -4.68
C TRP A 333 21.53 13.73 -3.31
N HIS A 334 20.92 12.63 -2.88
CA HIS A 334 20.57 12.42 -1.49
C HIS A 334 21.43 11.26 -1.00
N GLU A 335 22.47 11.53 -0.23
CA GLU A 335 23.17 10.48 0.51
C GLU A 335 22.63 10.52 1.94
N GLU A 336 21.78 9.56 2.27
CA GLU A 336 21.40 9.33 3.66
C GLU A 336 22.27 8.19 4.21
N ARG A 337 22.83 8.34 5.41
CA ARG A 337 23.47 7.24 6.13
C ARG A 337 22.50 6.73 7.17
N ILE A 338 21.87 5.60 6.88
CA ILE A 338 21.02 4.94 7.88
C ILE A 338 21.94 4.00 8.65
N ALA A 339 22.21 4.31 9.92
CA ALA A 339 22.91 3.40 10.81
C ALA A 339 21.94 2.33 11.27
N CYS A 340 21.93 1.17 10.61
CA CYS A 340 21.27 -0.01 11.15
C CYS A 340 22.34 -0.86 11.84
N ARG A 341 22.24 -1.02 13.17
CA ARG A 341 23.20 -1.83 13.95
C ARG A 341 23.10 -3.29 13.50
N ALA A 342 24.07 -3.75 12.71
CA ALA A 342 24.16 -5.13 12.24
C ALA A 342 24.88 -5.97 13.30
N GLY A 343 24.23 -6.19 14.46
CA GLY A 343 24.83 -6.92 15.59
C GLY A 343 23.96 -8.05 16.15
N GLU A 344 22.63 -7.87 16.22
CA GLU A 344 21.74 -8.73 17.02
C GLU A 344 21.24 -10.01 16.30
N GLY A 345 21.83 -10.41 15.18
CA GLY A 345 21.36 -11.60 14.43
C GLY A 345 20.06 -11.39 13.64
N ILE A 346 19.62 -10.14 13.47
CA ILE A 346 18.33 -9.76 12.86
C ILE A 346 18.42 -9.71 11.32
N PHE A 347 18.82 -10.83 10.71
CA PHE A 347 18.78 -11.02 9.26
C PHE A 347 17.66 -12.00 8.90
N PRO A 348 17.00 -11.85 7.72
CA PRO A 348 17.31 -10.92 6.63
C PRO A 348 16.77 -9.49 6.80
N VAL A 349 17.47 -8.53 6.20
CA VAL A 349 17.07 -7.11 6.10
C VAL A 349 16.64 -6.81 4.67
N THR A 350 15.45 -6.25 4.49
CA THR A 350 14.96 -5.79 3.18
C THR A 350 15.06 -4.28 3.10
N VAL A 351 15.70 -3.79 2.04
CA VAL A 351 15.78 -2.37 1.68
C VAL A 351 14.93 -2.15 0.44
N LEU A 352 13.91 -1.32 0.52
CA LEU A 352 13.07 -0.93 -0.62
C LEU A 352 13.16 0.58 -0.81
N PHE A 353 13.63 1.00 -1.98
CA PHE A 353 13.62 2.40 -2.39
C PHE A 353 12.67 2.57 -3.57
N ALA A 354 11.64 3.40 -3.40
CA ALA A 354 10.52 3.46 -4.31
C ALA A 354 9.99 4.88 -4.51
N VAL A 355 9.40 5.12 -5.67
CA VAL A 355 8.67 6.35 -5.99
C VAL A 355 7.20 6.17 -5.61
N GLU A 356 6.61 7.14 -4.89
CA GLU A 356 5.23 7.01 -4.39
C GLU A 356 4.16 6.99 -5.49
N ASP A 357 4.43 7.61 -6.64
CA ASP A 357 3.44 7.83 -7.70
C ASP A 357 3.87 7.30 -9.07
N VAL A 358 4.92 6.48 -9.10
CA VAL A 358 5.39 5.78 -10.31
C VAL A 358 5.73 4.34 -9.92
N PHE A 359 5.09 3.37 -10.57
CA PHE A 359 5.34 1.94 -10.38
C PHE A 359 6.45 1.44 -11.31
N GLY A 360 7.25 0.45 -10.90
CA GLY A 360 8.25 -0.22 -11.76
C GLY A 360 9.63 0.45 -11.86
N MET A 361 9.88 1.50 -11.09
CA MET A 361 11.22 2.12 -10.93
C MET A 361 11.90 1.74 -9.61
N ASP A 362 11.28 0.84 -8.85
CA ASP A 362 11.72 0.51 -7.49
C ASP A 362 13.00 -0.31 -7.48
N VAL A 363 13.77 -0.15 -6.40
CA VAL A 363 14.95 -0.95 -6.12
C VAL A 363 14.74 -1.66 -4.79
N GLU A 364 14.77 -3.00 -4.83
CA GLU A 364 14.70 -3.84 -3.65
C GLU A 364 16.03 -4.60 -3.47
N LYS A 365 16.57 -4.59 -2.25
CA LYS A 365 17.75 -5.35 -1.88
C LYS A 365 17.47 -6.10 -0.60
N VAL A 366 17.58 -7.43 -0.66
CA VAL A 366 17.51 -8.31 0.50
C VAL A 366 18.94 -8.64 0.92
N ILE A 367 19.27 -8.34 2.16
CA ILE A 367 20.58 -8.61 2.75
C ILE A 367 20.39 -9.80 3.70
N GLU A 368 21.13 -10.86 3.44
CA GLU A 368 21.16 -12.09 4.24
C GLU A 368 22.55 -12.24 4.86
N ARG A 369 22.61 -12.68 6.12
CA ARG A 369 23.88 -13.02 6.80
C ARG A 369 24.02 -14.55 6.83
N LYS A 370 25.13 -15.08 6.32
CA LYS A 370 25.49 -16.50 6.48
C LYS A 370 26.19 -16.75 7.81
N PHE A 371 26.16 -18.01 8.23
CA PHE A 371 26.82 -18.52 9.45
C PHE A 371 28.33 -18.22 9.50
N ASP A 372 29.00 -18.12 8.35
CA ASP A 372 30.43 -17.83 8.27
C ASP A 372 30.76 -16.31 8.33
N GLY A 373 29.78 -15.47 8.65
CA GLY A 373 29.93 -14.01 8.65
C GLY A 373 29.86 -13.35 7.26
N VAL A 374 29.80 -14.14 6.18
CA VAL A 374 29.64 -13.65 4.81
C VAL A 374 28.22 -13.13 4.58
N LEU A 375 28.09 -11.95 3.99
CA LEU A 375 26.81 -11.36 3.62
C LEU A 375 26.49 -11.65 2.17
N LEU A 376 25.26 -12.08 1.91
CA LEU A 376 24.70 -12.14 0.58
C LEU A 376 23.74 -10.97 0.40
N ILE A 377 23.99 -10.16 -0.62
CA ILE A 377 23.05 -9.13 -1.04
C ILE A 377 22.34 -9.65 -2.30
N ARG A 378 21.08 -10.04 -2.13
CA ARG A 378 20.18 -10.35 -3.25
C ARG A 378 19.53 -9.05 -3.68
N ALA A 379 20.06 -8.46 -4.75
CA ALA A 379 19.40 -7.33 -5.40
C ALA A 379 18.34 -7.86 -6.36
N THR A 380 17.11 -7.42 -6.18
CA THR A 380 16.03 -7.65 -7.16
C THR A 380 15.48 -6.29 -7.54
N ARG A 381 15.47 -5.97 -8.83
CA ARG A 381 14.57 -4.92 -9.28
C ARG A 381 13.19 -5.53 -9.17
N LYS A 382 12.29 -4.93 -8.40
CA LYS A 382 10.96 -5.49 -8.20
C LYS A 382 10.19 -5.33 -9.50
N GLU A 383 10.35 -6.31 -10.39
CA GLU A 383 9.48 -6.50 -11.53
C GLU A 383 8.08 -6.88 -11.02
N PRO A 384 7.03 -6.62 -11.81
CA PRO A 384 5.70 -7.13 -11.54
C PRO A 384 5.76 -8.58 -11.06
N LEU A 385 5.12 -8.87 -9.93
CA LEU A 385 5.04 -10.22 -9.36
C LEU A 385 4.60 -11.21 -10.45
N ALA A 386 5.58 -11.93 -11.02
CA ALA A 386 5.32 -13.09 -11.84
C ALA A 386 4.61 -14.11 -10.97
N LYS A 387 3.47 -14.62 -11.44
CA LYS A 387 2.80 -15.75 -10.80
C LYS A 387 3.77 -16.92 -10.83
N ASP A 388 4.19 -17.41 -9.67
CA ASP A 388 4.58 -18.81 -9.51
C ASP A 388 3.34 -19.68 -9.70
N SER A 389 2.94 -19.85 -10.96
CA SER A 389 1.97 -20.86 -11.37
C SER A 389 2.68 -22.18 -11.55
N GLN A 390 3.14 -22.79 -10.46
CA GLN A 390 3.34 -24.24 -10.33
C GLN A 390 3.56 -24.59 -8.85
N SER A 391 2.81 -25.60 -8.37
CA SER A 391 2.83 -26.22 -7.03
C SER A 391 1.90 -25.66 -5.92
N LEU A 392 0.58 -25.65 -6.17
CA LEU A 392 -0.42 -25.72 -5.09
C LEU A 392 -1.36 -26.92 -5.26
N SER A 393 -0.77 -28.11 -5.37
CA SER A 393 -1.53 -29.37 -5.33
C SER A 393 -0.82 -30.45 -4.50
N SER A 394 -0.44 -30.13 -3.27
CA SER A 394 -0.27 -31.14 -2.21
C SER A 394 -0.01 -30.43 -0.89
N LEU A 395 -0.58 -30.99 0.20
CA LEU A 395 -0.45 -30.60 1.61
C LEU A 395 -1.58 -29.73 2.18
N ARG A 396 -2.77 -30.32 2.20
CA ARG A 396 -3.60 -30.30 3.41
C ARG A 396 -3.38 -31.60 4.18
N ARG A 397 -2.81 -31.53 5.39
CA ARG A 397 -3.32 -32.14 6.64
C ARG A 397 -2.24 -32.23 7.74
N ARG A 398 -2.71 -31.90 8.96
CA ARG A 398 -2.26 -32.29 10.32
C ARG A 398 -1.10 -31.54 10.98
N ALA A 399 -1.53 -30.72 11.94
CA ALA A 399 -1.08 -30.56 13.31
C ALA A 399 0.15 -31.36 13.82
N THR A 400 0.86 -30.65 14.71
CA THR A 400 1.68 -31.10 15.84
C THR A 400 3.02 -31.79 15.55
N THR A 401 3.95 -31.47 16.45
CA THR A 401 5.32 -32.00 16.65
C THR A 401 6.37 -31.60 15.62
N ILE A 402 7.35 -30.85 16.12
CA ILE A 402 8.69 -30.64 15.57
C ILE A 402 9.37 -32.01 15.38
N PRO A 403 10.02 -32.26 14.23
CA PRO A 403 11.15 -33.16 14.20
C PRO A 403 12.36 -32.53 13.51
N GLU A 404 13.50 -32.63 14.20
CA GLU A 404 14.83 -32.50 13.62
C GLU A 404 15.01 -33.50 12.45
N TYR A 405 15.69 -33.07 11.39
CA TYR A 405 16.14 -33.95 10.30
C TYR A 405 17.49 -33.47 9.74
N PRO A 406 18.27 -34.35 9.09
CA PRO A 406 19.68 -34.54 9.39
C PRO A 406 20.55 -34.05 8.22
N VAL A 407 21.77 -33.65 8.54
CA VAL A 407 22.78 -33.24 7.55
C VAL A 407 23.25 -34.47 6.77
N LYS A 408 22.87 -34.59 5.50
CA LYS A 408 23.59 -35.41 4.51
C LYS A 408 24.59 -34.53 3.76
N ARG A 409 25.88 -34.80 4.01
CA ARG A 409 27.00 -34.27 3.23
C ARG A 409 26.93 -34.76 1.79
N LEU A 410 27.05 -33.85 0.83
CA LEU A 410 27.50 -34.17 -0.52
C LEU A 410 28.78 -33.38 -0.79
N LYS A 411 29.85 -34.15 -1.00
CA LYS A 411 31.11 -33.72 -1.59
C LYS A 411 30.84 -33.43 -3.08
N ASP A 412 31.19 -32.25 -3.57
CA ASP A 412 32.37 -32.15 -4.43
C ASP A 412 32.62 -30.70 -4.89
N ASN A 413 33.92 -30.45 -5.03
CA ASN A 413 34.56 -29.19 -5.38
C ASN A 413 34.22 -28.71 -6.79
N ARG A 414 34.03 -27.39 -6.93
CA ARG A 414 34.66 -26.53 -7.95
C ARG A 414 34.23 -25.07 -7.71
N VAL A 415 35.10 -24.32 -7.06
CA VAL A 415 35.03 -22.85 -6.96
C VAL A 415 35.91 -22.29 -8.07
N TYR A 416 35.33 -21.46 -8.96
CA TYR A 416 36.10 -20.53 -9.78
C TYR A 416 36.19 -19.21 -9.02
N SER A 417 37.40 -18.83 -8.65
CA SER A 417 37.76 -17.54 -8.07
C SER A 417 38.20 -16.60 -9.20
N GLU A 418 37.54 -15.47 -9.36
CA GLU A 418 38.14 -14.30 -10.02
C GLU A 418 38.31 -13.21 -8.96
N HIS A 419 39.57 -12.95 -8.63
CA HIS A 419 40.01 -11.83 -7.82
C HIS A 419 40.06 -10.57 -8.68
N PHE A 420 39.52 -9.47 -8.18
CA PHE A 420 39.89 -8.13 -8.63
C PHE A 420 40.51 -7.39 -7.44
N ASP A 421 41.82 -7.28 -7.49
CA ASP A 421 42.63 -6.38 -6.67
C ASP A 421 42.37 -4.93 -7.12
N ILE A 422 42.12 -4.04 -6.17
CA ILE A 422 42.31 -2.60 -6.37
C ILE A 422 43.18 -2.11 -5.22
N THR A 423 44.42 -1.82 -5.57
CA THR A 423 45.44 -1.17 -4.76
C THR A 423 45.08 0.30 -4.52
N VAL A 424 45.38 0.74 -3.30
CA VAL A 424 45.22 2.12 -2.81
C VAL A 424 46.43 2.95 -3.24
N SER A 425 46.17 4.10 -3.86
CA SER A 425 47.01 5.30 -3.79
C SER A 425 46.14 6.53 -3.98
#